data_AF-A0A953Z1W5-F1
#
_entry.id   AF-A0A953Z1W5-F1
#
_cell.length_a   1.000
_cell.length_b   1.000
_cell.length_c   1.000
_cell.angle_alpha   90.00
_cell.angle_beta   90.00
_cell.angle_gamma   90.00
#
_symmetry.space_group_name_H-M   'P 1'
#
loop_
_entity.id
_entity.type
_entity.pdbx_description
1 polymer ?
#
loop_
_entity_poly.entity_id
_entity_poly.type
_entity_poly.pdbx_seq_one_letter_code
_entity_poly.pdbx_strand_id
1 'polypeptide(L)'
;MSDQQSLVKEMEELINNGQYSEVENIWMEAATKGGIEVKPFLLLADLLAHNGQEQKSAALLELLVEPLIEADRAEDACQVVASAARFDGAAKSLIDTAKKAYSSRLSDAAGFEEVVAEADAKFGSMPKQYVAHLESLCSYKTGDFLYHEAGWGLGEVVGLDLKGGSLLVSFDNPPQDDDGEPLDPHTIKLEAATNFFKKIPSDHLLARKRRDLDGLKDLMKNQPDELIRIAMRSLEGKVDLRRLKGELIGDVVPKTKWASWWNETKAILVGKGELRMGKGNNPSLELLLIPTSLEDEYRTKFAACHTPVEMVAVMHKYLKEDSDLEDRSEFLSKQLQGLFDLISSRDPIVEGEKILGKFLLDDVREAEERVELEYPLDIEAMVADDAVALRALVQLKVSDYEIRLLEVIRDSRKDWADIYCKAMLKDLPDAWGHIEDQLRKASEDDKLFAVC
;
A
#
# COMPACT_ATOMS: atom_id res chain seq x y z
N MET A 1 -5.33 11.14 -14.88
CA MET A 1 -5.71 9.71 -14.85
C MET A 1 -5.57 9.16 -16.25
N SER A 2 -5.05 7.94 -16.44
CA SER A 2 -5.08 7.32 -17.78
C SER A 2 -6.53 6.96 -18.15
N ASP A 3 -6.86 6.95 -19.44
CA ASP A 3 -8.20 6.57 -19.93
C ASP A 3 -8.61 5.17 -19.41
N GLN A 4 -7.65 4.26 -19.27
CA GLN A 4 -7.89 2.92 -18.74
C GLN A 4 -8.28 2.93 -17.25
N GLN A 5 -7.69 3.78 -16.42
CA GLN A 5 -8.04 3.87 -14.99
C GLN A 5 -9.49 4.36 -14.79
N SER A 6 -9.96 5.24 -15.67
CA SER A 6 -11.35 5.71 -15.64
C SER A 6 -12.33 4.57 -15.96
N LEU A 7 -12.05 3.80 -17.01
CA LEU A 7 -12.89 2.67 -17.44
C LEU A 7 -12.94 1.54 -16.39
N VAL A 8 -11.80 1.26 -15.74
CA VAL A 8 -11.72 0.25 -14.67
C VAL A 8 -12.61 0.64 -13.50
N LYS A 9 -12.52 1.90 -13.04
CA LYS A 9 -13.35 2.39 -11.93
C LYS A 9 -14.84 2.35 -12.26
N GLU A 10 -15.21 2.74 -13.49
CA GLU A 10 -16.59 2.66 -13.96
C GLU A 10 -17.11 1.20 -13.96
N MET A 11 -16.31 0.25 -14.45
CA MET A 11 -16.66 -1.17 -14.41
C MET A 11 -16.79 -1.69 -12.96
N GLU A 12 -15.92 -1.29 -12.04
CA GLU A 12 -16.04 -1.66 -10.62
C GLU A 12 -17.37 -1.18 -10.01
N GLU A 13 -17.77 0.06 -10.27
CA GLU A 13 -19.05 0.63 -9.81
C GLU A 13 -20.24 -0.13 -10.40
N LEU A 14 -20.21 -0.42 -11.71
CA LEU A 14 -21.27 -1.19 -12.37
C LEU A 14 -21.40 -2.62 -11.84
N ILE A 15 -20.28 -3.30 -11.56
CA ILE A 15 -20.30 -4.65 -10.98
C ILE A 15 -20.92 -4.63 -9.59
N ASN A 16 -20.52 -3.67 -8.73
CA ASN A 16 -21.08 -3.53 -7.39
C ASN A 16 -22.59 -3.19 -7.41
N ASN A 17 -23.06 -2.54 -8.47
CA ASN A 17 -24.46 -2.22 -8.70
C ASN A 17 -25.23 -3.34 -9.42
N GLY A 18 -24.59 -4.47 -9.75
CA GLY A 18 -25.21 -5.61 -10.45
C GLY A 18 -25.52 -5.37 -11.93
N GLN A 19 -24.92 -4.34 -12.55
CA GLN A 19 -25.18 -3.91 -13.93
C GLN A 19 -24.25 -4.63 -14.93
N TYR A 20 -24.27 -5.97 -14.93
CA TYR A 20 -23.28 -6.78 -15.65
C TYR A 20 -23.31 -6.65 -17.18
N SER A 21 -24.44 -6.28 -17.78
CA SER A 21 -24.52 -6.09 -19.23
C SER A 21 -23.75 -4.84 -19.69
N GLU A 22 -23.74 -3.79 -18.88
CA GLU A 22 -22.98 -2.58 -19.18
C GLU A 22 -21.48 -2.80 -19.02
N VAL A 23 -21.09 -3.64 -18.04
CA VAL A 23 -19.70 -4.08 -17.87
C VAL A 23 -19.17 -4.75 -19.14
N GLU A 24 -19.96 -5.62 -19.77
CA GLU A 24 -19.56 -6.29 -21.02
C GLU A 24 -19.34 -5.31 -22.17
N ASN A 25 -20.22 -4.31 -22.32
CA ASN A 25 -20.06 -3.27 -23.35
C ASN A 25 -18.76 -2.49 -23.17
N ILE A 26 -18.50 -2.02 -21.95
CA ILE A 26 -17.30 -1.25 -21.62
C ILE A 26 -16.04 -2.11 -21.76
N TRP A 27 -16.11 -3.38 -21.35
CA TRP A 27 -15.02 -4.33 -21.49
C TRP A 27 -14.63 -4.54 -22.96
N MET A 28 -15.61 -4.75 -23.85
CA MET A 28 -15.35 -4.90 -25.29
C MET A 28 -14.74 -3.62 -25.90
N GLU A 29 -15.25 -2.45 -25.51
CA GLU A 29 -14.66 -1.18 -25.95
C GLU A 29 -13.20 -1.06 -25.48
N ALA A 30 -12.93 -1.38 -24.22
CA ALA A 30 -11.58 -1.35 -23.67
C ALA A 30 -10.65 -2.39 -24.30
N ALA A 31 -11.16 -3.58 -24.65
CA ALA A 31 -10.41 -4.65 -25.31
C ALA A 31 -9.98 -4.32 -26.76
N THR A 32 -10.66 -3.37 -27.41
CA THR A 32 -10.32 -2.94 -28.78
C THR A 32 -9.40 -1.73 -28.82
N LYS A 33 -9.32 -0.96 -27.73
CA LYS A 33 -8.37 0.15 -27.57
C LYS A 33 -7.02 -0.44 -27.15
N GLY A 34 -6.07 -0.53 -28.10
CA GLY A 34 -4.73 -1.05 -27.83
C GLY A 34 -4.05 -0.42 -26.60
N GLY A 35 -3.16 -1.16 -25.94
CA GLY A 35 -2.51 -0.72 -24.68
C GLY A 35 -3.08 -1.32 -23.39
N ILE A 36 -3.80 -2.44 -23.48
CA ILE A 36 -4.51 -3.12 -22.38
C ILE A 36 -3.55 -3.56 -21.25
N GLU A 37 -3.47 -2.86 -20.12
CA GLU A 37 -2.86 -3.48 -18.93
C GLU A 37 -3.75 -4.63 -18.43
N VAL A 38 -3.25 -5.86 -18.35
CA VAL A 38 -4.07 -7.05 -18.03
C VAL A 38 -4.45 -7.14 -16.56
N LYS A 39 -3.59 -6.66 -15.66
CA LYS A 39 -3.81 -6.78 -14.21
C LYS A 39 -5.14 -6.18 -13.73
N PRO A 40 -5.56 -4.97 -14.15
CA PRO A 40 -6.90 -4.46 -13.85
C PRO A 40 -8.05 -5.36 -14.31
N PHE A 41 -7.98 -5.92 -15.52
CA PHE A 41 -9.02 -6.81 -16.03
C PHE A 41 -9.09 -8.11 -15.23
N LEU A 42 -7.96 -8.66 -14.78
CA LEU A 42 -7.96 -9.83 -13.89
C LEU A 42 -8.66 -9.54 -12.56
N LEU A 43 -8.45 -8.35 -11.97
CA LEU A 43 -9.12 -7.94 -10.74
C LEU A 43 -10.64 -7.76 -10.93
N LEU A 44 -11.05 -7.17 -12.05
CA LEU A 44 -12.47 -7.04 -12.42
C LEU A 44 -13.13 -8.41 -12.66
N ALA A 45 -12.40 -9.35 -13.28
CA ALA A 45 -12.84 -10.71 -13.50
C ALA A 45 -13.03 -11.47 -12.17
N ASP A 46 -12.09 -11.31 -11.22
CA ASP A 46 -12.25 -11.81 -9.86
C ASP A 46 -13.49 -11.19 -9.20
N LEU A 47 -13.69 -9.87 -9.30
CA LEU A 47 -14.86 -9.19 -8.71
C LEU A 47 -16.20 -9.71 -9.30
N LEU A 48 -16.28 -9.90 -10.61
CA LEU A 48 -17.43 -10.53 -11.28
C LEU A 48 -17.70 -11.94 -10.74
N ALA A 49 -16.66 -12.76 -10.62
CA ALA A 49 -16.78 -14.12 -10.09
C ALA A 49 -17.26 -14.14 -8.63
N HIS A 50 -16.77 -13.23 -7.77
CA HIS A 50 -17.25 -13.08 -6.40
C HIS A 50 -18.73 -12.70 -6.33
N ASN A 51 -19.27 -12.05 -7.37
CA ASN A 51 -20.68 -11.72 -7.53
C ASN A 51 -21.49 -12.84 -8.23
N GLY A 52 -20.95 -14.06 -8.35
CA GLY A 52 -21.63 -15.21 -8.96
C GLY A 52 -21.76 -15.12 -10.48
N GLN A 53 -20.84 -14.42 -11.14
CA GLN A 53 -20.77 -14.30 -12.60
C GLN A 53 -19.52 -15.00 -13.18
N GLU A 54 -19.22 -16.21 -12.74
CA GLU A 54 -18.01 -16.96 -13.11
C GLU A 54 -17.92 -17.25 -14.61
N GLN A 55 -19.01 -17.68 -15.25
CA GLN A 55 -18.98 -17.96 -16.70
C GLN A 55 -18.76 -16.70 -17.53
N LYS A 56 -19.34 -15.57 -17.09
CA LYS A 56 -19.15 -14.27 -17.75
C LYS A 56 -17.72 -13.77 -17.55
N SER A 57 -17.17 -13.93 -16.34
CA SER A 57 -15.79 -13.62 -16.02
C SER A 57 -14.82 -14.39 -16.94
N ALA A 58 -15.02 -15.70 -17.11
CA ALA A 58 -14.24 -16.52 -18.04
C ALA A 58 -14.36 -16.02 -19.49
N ALA A 59 -15.60 -15.82 -19.97
CA ALA A 59 -15.85 -15.40 -21.35
C ALA A 59 -15.21 -14.04 -21.69
N LEU A 60 -15.32 -13.05 -20.78
CA LEU A 60 -14.72 -11.73 -20.96
C LEU A 60 -13.18 -11.78 -21.00
N LEU A 61 -12.56 -12.65 -20.20
CA LEU A 61 -11.12 -12.88 -20.25
C LEU A 61 -10.67 -13.53 -21.56
N GLU A 62 -11.44 -14.50 -22.09
CA GLU A 62 -11.14 -15.12 -23.38
C GLU A 62 -11.15 -14.11 -24.54
N LEU A 63 -11.99 -13.07 -24.48
CA LEU A 63 -12.04 -12.01 -25.49
C LEU A 63 -10.76 -11.16 -25.55
N LEU A 64 -9.94 -11.15 -24.50
CA LEU A 64 -8.66 -10.42 -24.48
C LEU A 64 -7.54 -11.15 -25.23
N VAL A 65 -7.71 -12.44 -25.52
CA VAL A 65 -6.61 -13.29 -26.02
C VAL A 65 -6.14 -12.88 -27.40
N GLU A 66 -7.06 -12.66 -28.34
CA GLU A 66 -6.68 -12.24 -29.70
C GLU A 66 -6.03 -10.84 -29.72
N PRO A 67 -6.62 -9.80 -29.09
CA PRO A 67 -5.98 -8.49 -29.00
C PRO A 67 -4.58 -8.52 -28.36
N LEU A 68 -4.38 -9.35 -27.33
CA LEU A 68 -3.07 -9.50 -26.69
C LEU A 68 -2.05 -10.19 -27.60
N ILE A 69 -2.45 -11.22 -28.34
CA ILE A 69 -1.58 -11.88 -29.33
C ILE A 69 -1.21 -10.91 -30.45
N GLU A 70 -2.17 -10.16 -31.00
CA GLU A 70 -1.92 -9.17 -32.05
C GLU A 70 -0.98 -8.05 -31.60
N ALA A 71 -0.99 -7.74 -30.30
CA ALA A 71 -0.10 -6.78 -29.67
C ALA A 71 1.27 -7.36 -29.26
N ASP A 72 1.62 -8.59 -29.67
CA ASP A 72 2.86 -9.30 -29.30
C ASP A 72 3.01 -9.54 -27.77
N ARG A 73 1.88 -9.75 -27.09
CA ARG A 73 1.80 -9.94 -25.63
C ARG A 73 1.32 -11.35 -25.29
N ALA A 74 2.01 -12.34 -25.83
CA ALA A 74 1.68 -13.76 -25.63
C ALA A 74 1.71 -14.20 -24.15
N GLU A 75 2.57 -13.60 -23.31
CA GLU A 75 2.62 -13.85 -21.86
C GLU A 75 1.31 -13.48 -21.16
N ASP A 76 0.79 -12.30 -21.47
CA ASP A 76 -0.47 -11.81 -20.94
C ASP A 76 -1.66 -12.63 -21.46
N ALA A 77 -1.63 -13.03 -22.74
CA ALA A 77 -2.62 -13.91 -23.33
C ALA A 77 -2.70 -15.27 -22.59
N CYS A 78 -1.55 -15.84 -22.22
CA CYS A 78 -1.51 -17.07 -21.41
C CYS A 78 -2.10 -16.85 -20.02
N GLN A 79 -1.81 -15.70 -19.38
CA GLN A 79 -2.31 -15.38 -18.05
C GLN A 79 -3.84 -15.23 -18.00
N VAL A 80 -4.45 -14.60 -19.00
CA VAL A 80 -5.92 -14.48 -19.07
C VAL A 80 -6.59 -15.82 -19.32
N VAL A 81 -6.02 -16.70 -20.15
CA VAL A 81 -6.55 -18.06 -20.38
C VAL A 81 -6.47 -18.91 -19.11
N ALA A 82 -5.34 -18.88 -18.40
CA ALA A 82 -5.19 -19.60 -17.12
C ALA A 82 -6.23 -19.13 -16.10
N SER A 83 -6.49 -17.82 -16.03
CA SER A 83 -7.52 -17.24 -15.17
C SER A 83 -8.93 -17.63 -15.59
N ALA A 84 -9.24 -17.60 -16.90
CA ALA A 84 -10.54 -18.03 -17.43
C ALA A 84 -10.84 -19.50 -17.08
N ALA A 85 -9.85 -20.40 -17.19
CA ALA A 85 -9.98 -21.81 -16.80
C ALA A 85 -10.19 -22.04 -15.30
N ARG A 86 -9.81 -21.09 -14.44
CA ARG A 86 -10.12 -21.12 -13.00
C ARG A 86 -11.59 -20.80 -12.73
N PHE A 87 -12.18 -19.86 -13.47
CA PHE A 87 -13.59 -19.47 -13.32
C PHE A 87 -14.55 -20.45 -13.98
N ASP A 88 -14.29 -20.87 -15.23
CA ASP A 88 -15.11 -21.85 -15.96
C ASP A 88 -14.27 -22.92 -16.65
N GLY A 89 -13.75 -23.86 -15.88
CA GLY A 89 -12.94 -24.95 -16.41
C GLY A 89 -13.67 -25.97 -17.31
N ALA A 90 -14.99 -25.82 -17.50
CA ALA A 90 -15.79 -26.69 -18.38
C ALA A 90 -16.04 -26.08 -19.77
N ALA A 91 -15.72 -24.79 -19.95
CA ALA A 91 -15.89 -24.10 -21.23
C ALA A 91 -15.04 -24.74 -22.32
N LYS A 92 -15.69 -25.21 -23.39
CA LYS A 92 -15.01 -25.86 -24.53
C LYS A 92 -14.15 -24.88 -25.34
N SER A 93 -14.52 -23.60 -25.36
CA SER A 93 -13.77 -22.50 -25.99
C SER A 93 -12.32 -22.46 -25.50
N LEU A 94 -12.09 -22.71 -24.20
CA LEU A 94 -10.77 -22.67 -23.59
C LEU A 94 -9.72 -23.52 -24.30
N ILE A 95 -10.08 -24.64 -24.93
CA ILE A 95 -9.10 -25.47 -25.66
C ILE A 95 -8.53 -24.68 -26.83
N ASP A 96 -9.39 -24.08 -27.66
CA ASP A 96 -8.96 -23.31 -28.83
C ASP A 96 -8.25 -22.03 -28.40
N THR A 97 -8.75 -21.36 -27.36
CA THR A 97 -8.17 -20.14 -26.82
C THR A 97 -6.79 -20.40 -26.20
N ALA A 98 -6.62 -21.50 -25.48
CA ALA A 98 -5.33 -21.93 -24.94
C ALA A 98 -4.35 -22.30 -26.04
N LYS A 99 -4.78 -23.05 -27.06
CA LYS A 99 -3.93 -23.34 -28.23
C LYS A 99 -3.39 -22.06 -28.84
N LYS A 100 -4.26 -21.06 -29.09
CA LYS A 100 -3.83 -19.76 -29.65
C LYS A 100 -2.81 -19.06 -28.75
N ALA A 101 -3.13 -18.89 -27.47
CA ALA A 101 -2.27 -18.17 -26.51
C ALA A 101 -0.89 -18.83 -26.34
N TYR A 102 -0.87 -20.14 -26.08
CA TYR A 102 0.37 -20.87 -25.83
C TYR A 102 1.18 -21.10 -27.11
N SER A 103 0.54 -21.25 -28.28
CA SER A 103 1.26 -21.34 -29.56
C SER A 103 1.95 -20.03 -29.92
N SER A 104 1.30 -18.89 -29.66
CA SER A 104 1.93 -17.57 -29.85
C SER A 104 3.17 -17.39 -28.97
N ARG A 105 3.17 -17.98 -27.77
CA ARG A 105 4.31 -17.91 -26.84
C ARG A 105 5.45 -18.87 -27.20
N LEU A 106 5.13 -20.07 -27.69
CA LEU A 106 6.06 -21.20 -27.80
C LEU A 106 6.32 -21.69 -29.22
N SER A 107 5.87 -20.99 -30.26
CA SER A 107 6.03 -21.41 -31.66
C SER A 107 7.48 -21.72 -32.04
N ASP A 108 8.44 -21.03 -31.42
CA ASP A 108 9.87 -21.21 -31.70
C ASP A 108 10.52 -22.32 -30.85
N ALA A 109 9.78 -22.89 -29.89
CA ALA A 109 10.31 -23.90 -28.99
C ALA A 109 10.27 -25.30 -29.65
N ALA A 110 11.43 -25.96 -29.67
CA ALA A 110 11.57 -27.30 -30.22
C ALA A 110 10.60 -28.30 -29.55
N GLY A 111 9.81 -29.01 -30.36
CA GLY A 111 8.86 -30.03 -29.88
C GLY A 111 7.49 -29.49 -29.45
N PHE A 112 7.19 -28.20 -29.63
CA PHE A 112 5.89 -27.64 -29.25
C PHE A 112 4.71 -28.26 -30.02
N GLU A 113 4.84 -28.52 -31.32
CA GLU A 113 3.78 -29.19 -32.10
C GLU A 113 3.45 -30.60 -31.57
N GLU A 114 4.47 -31.34 -31.14
CA GLU A 114 4.31 -32.68 -30.56
C GLU A 114 3.59 -32.61 -29.21
N VAL A 115 3.93 -31.61 -28.39
CA VAL A 115 3.26 -31.33 -27.11
C VAL A 115 1.78 -31.02 -27.31
N VAL A 116 1.43 -30.17 -28.29
CA VAL A 116 0.03 -29.84 -28.58
C VAL A 116 -0.73 -31.08 -29.05
N ALA A 117 -0.13 -31.89 -29.91
CA ALA A 117 -0.72 -33.15 -30.36
C ALA A 117 -0.95 -34.14 -29.19
N GLU A 118 -0.01 -34.22 -28.26
CA GLU A 118 -0.16 -35.03 -27.04
C GLU A 118 -1.27 -34.50 -26.13
N ALA A 119 -1.32 -33.18 -25.92
CA ALA A 119 -2.35 -32.51 -25.13
C ALA A 119 -3.74 -32.75 -25.73
N ASP A 120 -3.87 -32.67 -27.05
CA ASP A 120 -5.11 -32.93 -27.78
C ASP A 120 -5.60 -34.36 -27.57
N ALA A 121 -4.68 -35.33 -27.69
CA ALA A 121 -5.01 -36.74 -27.51
C ALA A 121 -5.42 -37.08 -26.07
N LYS A 122 -4.77 -36.48 -25.07
CA LYS A 122 -5.00 -36.79 -23.64
C LYS A 122 -6.11 -35.96 -22.99
N PHE A 123 -6.20 -34.68 -23.34
CA PHE A 123 -7.01 -33.69 -22.61
C PHE A 123 -7.98 -32.92 -23.51
N GLY A 124 -8.12 -33.26 -24.80
CA GLY A 124 -8.98 -32.55 -25.76
C GLY A 124 -10.48 -32.54 -25.43
N SER A 125 -10.93 -33.27 -24.41
CA SER A 125 -12.30 -33.25 -23.86
C SER A 125 -12.37 -32.67 -22.44
N MET A 126 -11.25 -32.21 -21.90
CA MET A 126 -11.05 -31.81 -20.51
C MET A 126 -10.38 -30.41 -20.46
N PRO A 127 -11.14 -29.32 -20.73
CA PRO A 127 -10.56 -28.00 -20.99
C PRO A 127 -9.66 -27.49 -19.85
N LYS A 128 -10.10 -27.60 -18.59
CA LYS A 128 -9.27 -27.22 -17.43
C LYS A 128 -7.93 -27.94 -17.39
N GLN A 129 -7.93 -29.26 -17.60
CA GLN A 129 -6.72 -30.08 -17.61
C GLN A 129 -5.84 -29.75 -18.82
N TYR A 130 -6.45 -29.44 -19.96
CA TYR A 130 -5.75 -28.98 -21.16
C TYR A 130 -4.97 -27.69 -20.91
N VAL A 131 -5.63 -26.67 -20.34
CA VAL A 131 -4.99 -25.41 -19.97
C VAL A 131 -3.87 -25.63 -18.95
N ALA A 132 -4.15 -26.38 -17.87
CA ALA A 132 -3.16 -26.65 -16.84
C ALA A 132 -1.92 -27.39 -17.39
N HIS A 133 -2.10 -28.30 -18.34
CA HIS A 133 -1.00 -29.00 -18.98
C HIS A 133 -0.12 -28.04 -19.79
N LEU A 134 -0.70 -27.22 -20.67
CA LEU A 134 0.06 -26.25 -21.45
C LEU A 134 0.72 -25.18 -20.57
N GLU A 135 0.03 -24.71 -19.54
CA GLU A 135 0.55 -23.76 -18.54
C GLU A 135 1.81 -24.32 -17.84
N SER A 136 1.78 -25.60 -17.46
CA SER A 136 2.93 -26.26 -16.81
C SER A 136 4.18 -26.29 -17.69
N LEU A 137 4.01 -26.40 -19.01
CA LEU A 137 5.12 -26.41 -19.97
C LEU A 137 5.63 -24.99 -20.25
N CYS A 138 4.77 -23.98 -20.11
CA CYS A 138 5.12 -22.56 -20.26
C CYS A 138 5.64 -21.91 -18.98
N SER A 139 5.68 -22.67 -17.89
CA SER A 139 6.05 -22.18 -16.57
C SER A 139 7.49 -21.68 -16.50
N TYR A 140 8.34 -21.99 -17.48
CA TYR A 140 9.72 -21.52 -17.59
C TYR A 140 10.04 -21.08 -19.02
N LYS A 141 10.86 -20.04 -19.14
CA LYS A 141 11.46 -19.60 -20.42
C LYS A 141 12.98 -19.50 -20.30
N THR A 142 13.69 -19.54 -21.42
CA THR A 142 15.13 -19.23 -21.44
C THR A 142 15.36 -17.83 -20.86
N GLY A 143 16.34 -17.72 -19.96
CA GLY A 143 16.63 -16.51 -19.19
C GLY A 143 15.81 -16.36 -17.89
N ASP A 144 14.85 -17.25 -17.61
CA ASP A 144 14.31 -17.39 -16.25
C ASP A 144 15.37 -17.99 -15.33
N PHE A 145 15.18 -17.79 -14.02
CA PHE A 145 16.08 -18.32 -13.02
C PHE A 145 15.37 -19.31 -12.09
N LEU A 146 16.14 -20.26 -11.59
CA LEU A 146 15.77 -21.19 -10.52
C LEU A 146 16.70 -20.96 -9.34
N TYR A 147 16.18 -21.06 -8.12
CA TYR A 147 17.00 -21.03 -6.93
C TYR A 147 16.85 -22.33 -6.14
N HIS A 148 17.99 -22.99 -5.90
CA HIS A 148 18.07 -24.21 -5.12
C HIS A 148 18.63 -23.91 -3.74
N GLU A 149 17.78 -23.96 -2.72
CA GLU A 149 18.15 -23.61 -1.35
C GLU A 149 19.19 -24.56 -0.73
N ALA A 150 19.19 -25.83 -1.14
CA ALA A 150 20.02 -26.86 -0.53
C ALA A 150 21.46 -26.95 -1.08
N GLY A 151 21.90 -26.03 -1.95
CA GLY A 151 23.34 -25.87 -2.22
C GLY A 151 23.77 -25.39 -3.61
N TRP A 152 23.03 -25.72 -4.68
CA TRP A 152 23.43 -25.32 -6.05
C TRP A 152 23.32 -23.81 -6.30
N GLY A 153 22.50 -23.12 -5.51
CA GLY A 153 22.33 -21.66 -5.59
C GLY A 153 21.43 -21.26 -6.75
N LEU A 154 21.73 -20.11 -7.36
CA LEU A 154 20.98 -19.58 -8.49
C LEU A 154 21.38 -20.31 -9.77
N GLY A 155 20.41 -20.65 -10.61
CA GLY A 155 20.62 -21.24 -11.93
C GLY A 155 19.83 -20.53 -13.00
N GLU A 156 20.46 -20.26 -14.14
CA GLU A 156 19.83 -19.65 -15.32
C GLU A 156 19.32 -20.75 -16.26
N VAL A 157 18.06 -20.67 -16.67
CA VAL A 157 17.51 -21.56 -17.70
C VAL A 157 18.11 -21.13 -19.04
N VAL A 158 19.02 -21.95 -19.59
CA VAL A 158 19.68 -21.69 -20.88
C VAL A 158 18.99 -22.37 -22.06
N GLY A 159 18.08 -23.30 -21.78
CA GLY A 159 17.31 -23.98 -22.82
C GLY A 159 16.12 -24.76 -22.27
N LEU A 160 15.19 -25.10 -23.18
CA LEU A 160 13.98 -25.87 -22.91
C LEU A 160 13.96 -27.09 -23.83
N ASP A 161 13.71 -28.26 -23.26
CA ASP A 161 13.35 -29.48 -23.99
C ASP A 161 11.90 -29.82 -23.66
N LEU A 162 10.98 -29.24 -24.45
CA LEU A 162 9.53 -29.42 -24.24
C LEU A 162 9.10 -30.87 -24.45
N LYS A 163 9.70 -31.57 -25.41
CA LYS A 163 9.43 -32.98 -25.69
C LYS A 163 9.84 -33.87 -24.51
N GLY A 164 11.04 -33.63 -23.97
CA GLY A 164 11.54 -34.35 -22.80
C GLY A 164 10.90 -33.90 -21.48
N GLY A 165 10.15 -32.80 -21.48
CA GLY A 165 9.61 -32.17 -20.27
C GLY A 165 10.72 -31.74 -19.31
N SER A 166 11.79 -31.13 -19.84
CA SER A 166 12.98 -30.75 -19.07
C SER A 166 13.53 -29.37 -19.43
N LEU A 167 14.25 -28.77 -18.47
CA LEU A 167 14.98 -27.53 -18.55
C LEU A 167 16.48 -27.84 -18.59
N LEU A 168 17.24 -27.05 -19.34
CA LEU A 168 18.70 -27.00 -19.26
C LEU A 168 19.06 -25.79 -18.41
N VAL A 169 19.68 -26.00 -17.26
CA VAL A 169 19.90 -24.95 -16.24
C VAL A 169 21.37 -24.86 -15.87
N SER A 170 21.93 -23.66 -15.92
CA SER A 170 23.31 -23.37 -15.53
C SER A 170 23.38 -22.76 -14.13
N PHE A 171 23.82 -23.54 -13.15
CA PHE A 171 23.88 -23.15 -11.73
C PHE A 171 25.19 -22.46 -11.36
N ASP A 172 25.16 -21.60 -10.35
CA ASP A 172 26.37 -20.99 -9.77
C ASP A 172 27.32 -22.06 -9.19
N ASN A 173 26.74 -23.10 -8.56
CA ASN A 173 27.45 -24.25 -8.03
C ASN A 173 26.86 -25.53 -8.66
N PRO A 174 27.26 -25.89 -9.89
CA PRO A 174 26.68 -27.03 -10.60
C PRO A 174 27.00 -28.35 -9.89
N PRO A 175 26.09 -29.34 -9.95
CA PRO A 175 26.37 -30.69 -9.48
C PRO A 175 27.54 -31.30 -10.27
N GLN A 176 28.25 -32.25 -9.68
CA GLN A 176 29.39 -32.94 -10.30
C GLN A 176 29.02 -34.37 -10.67
N ASP A 177 29.64 -34.90 -11.73
CA ASP A 177 29.57 -36.32 -12.06
C ASP A 177 30.49 -37.19 -11.18
N ASP A 178 30.52 -38.51 -11.42
CA ASP A 178 31.31 -39.47 -10.65
C ASP A 178 32.83 -39.20 -10.74
N ASP A 179 33.27 -38.53 -11.80
CA ASP A 179 34.67 -38.15 -12.03
C ASP A 179 35.02 -36.75 -11.46
N GLY A 180 34.02 -36.04 -10.92
CA GLY A 180 34.15 -34.72 -10.31
C GLY A 180 34.02 -33.54 -11.28
N GLU A 181 33.64 -33.79 -12.53
CA GLU A 181 33.44 -32.75 -13.54
C GLU A 181 32.05 -32.10 -13.38
N PRO A 182 31.94 -30.77 -13.56
CA PRO A 182 30.67 -30.07 -13.39
C PRO A 182 29.67 -30.42 -14.50
N LEU A 183 28.47 -30.84 -14.11
CA LEU A 183 27.33 -31.05 -14.99
C LEU A 183 26.65 -29.71 -15.26
N ASP A 184 27.15 -28.97 -16.25
CA ASP A 184 26.64 -27.65 -16.63
C ASP A 184 26.53 -27.51 -18.18
N PRO A 185 25.35 -27.21 -18.75
CA PRO A 185 24.05 -27.08 -18.10
C PRO A 185 23.52 -28.42 -17.59
N HIS A 186 22.86 -28.39 -16.43
CA HIS A 186 22.23 -29.56 -15.84
C HIS A 186 20.78 -29.71 -16.33
N THR A 187 20.39 -30.95 -16.67
CA THR A 187 19.03 -31.27 -17.12
C THR A 187 18.10 -31.49 -15.94
N ILE A 188 17.11 -30.61 -15.78
CA ILE A 188 16.09 -30.67 -14.72
C ILE A 188 14.73 -31.01 -15.33
N LYS A 189 14.03 -32.03 -14.83
CA LYS A 189 12.63 -32.29 -15.23
C LYS A 189 11.71 -31.16 -14.75
N LEU A 190 10.72 -30.77 -15.53
CA LEU A 190 9.77 -29.70 -15.18
C LEU A 190 9.09 -29.94 -13.82
N GLU A 191 8.70 -31.19 -13.54
CA GLU A 191 8.15 -31.56 -12.22
C GLU A 191 9.14 -31.30 -11.08
N ALA A 192 10.43 -31.61 -11.29
CA ALA A 192 11.48 -31.35 -10.31
C ALA A 192 11.75 -29.85 -10.15
N ALA A 193 11.73 -29.08 -11.23
CA ALA A 193 11.86 -27.62 -11.19
C ALA A 193 10.81 -27.00 -10.27
N THR A 194 9.55 -27.44 -10.39
CA THR A 194 8.43 -26.93 -9.58
C THR A 194 8.48 -27.41 -8.12
N ASN A 195 8.96 -28.63 -7.86
CA ASN A 195 8.93 -29.22 -6.52
C ASN A 195 10.14 -28.88 -5.65
N PHE A 196 11.30 -28.62 -6.25
CA PHE A 196 12.58 -28.49 -5.53
C PHE A 196 13.27 -27.14 -5.70
N PHE A 197 12.75 -26.27 -6.58
CA PHE A 197 13.36 -24.97 -6.86
C PHE A 197 12.35 -23.84 -6.71
N LYS A 198 12.83 -22.68 -6.26
CA LYS A 198 12.05 -21.44 -6.33
C LYS A 198 12.28 -20.81 -7.69
N LYS A 199 11.21 -20.59 -8.46
CA LYS A 199 11.30 -19.78 -9.69
C LYS A 199 11.64 -18.34 -9.32
N ILE A 200 12.66 -17.79 -9.96
CA ILE A 200 13.14 -16.42 -9.79
C ILE A 200 12.92 -15.67 -11.11
N PRO A 201 12.09 -14.61 -11.11
CA PRO A 201 11.91 -13.75 -12.29
C PRO A 201 13.22 -13.08 -12.73
N SER A 202 13.34 -12.76 -14.02
CA SER A 202 14.55 -12.11 -14.57
C SER A 202 14.82 -10.71 -14.03
N ASP A 203 13.79 -9.99 -13.58
CA ASP A 203 13.87 -8.68 -12.94
C ASP A 203 14.21 -8.76 -11.44
N HIS A 204 14.21 -9.96 -10.86
CA HIS A 204 14.57 -10.19 -9.46
C HIS A 204 16.03 -9.79 -9.18
N LEU A 205 16.30 -9.28 -7.97
CA LEU A 205 17.61 -8.75 -7.58
C LEU A 205 18.74 -9.76 -7.80
N LEU A 206 18.55 -11.03 -7.41
CA LEU A 206 19.52 -12.10 -7.64
C LEU A 206 19.81 -12.33 -9.14
N ALA A 207 18.77 -12.38 -9.98
CA ALA A 207 18.91 -12.53 -11.42
C ALA A 207 19.68 -11.35 -12.03
N ARG A 208 19.34 -10.12 -11.62
CA ARG A 208 20.03 -8.91 -12.09
C ARG A 208 21.47 -8.82 -11.58
N LYS A 209 21.78 -9.26 -10.36
CA LYS A 209 23.16 -9.34 -9.88
C LYS A 209 24.03 -10.25 -10.76
N ARG A 210 23.46 -11.35 -11.26
CA ARG A 210 24.16 -12.30 -12.14
C ARG A 210 24.31 -11.76 -13.57
N ARG A 211 23.26 -11.18 -14.16
CA ARG A 211 23.27 -10.75 -15.58
C ARG A 211 23.71 -9.31 -15.82
N ASP A 212 23.44 -8.40 -14.89
CA ASP A 212 23.52 -6.94 -15.09
C ASP A 212 23.86 -6.20 -13.78
N LEU A 213 25.00 -6.56 -13.18
CA LEU A 213 25.47 -5.92 -11.95
C LEU A 213 25.78 -4.42 -12.17
N ASP A 214 26.28 -4.06 -13.34
CA ASP A 214 26.61 -2.67 -13.65
C ASP A 214 25.36 -1.81 -13.82
N GLY A 215 24.28 -2.35 -14.41
CA GLY A 215 22.97 -1.68 -14.42
C GLY A 215 22.42 -1.45 -13.02
N LEU A 216 22.57 -2.40 -12.08
CA LEU A 216 22.19 -2.18 -10.67
C LEU A 216 23.02 -1.07 -10.01
N LYS A 217 24.32 -0.97 -10.32
CA LYS A 217 25.21 0.10 -9.82
C LYS A 217 24.88 1.45 -10.46
N ASP A 218 24.33 1.47 -11.67
CA ASP A 218 23.82 2.69 -12.31
C ASP A 218 22.54 3.16 -11.63
N LEU A 219 21.57 2.26 -11.40
CA LEU A 219 20.37 2.56 -10.62
C LEU A 219 20.71 3.12 -9.23
N MET A 220 21.70 2.55 -8.55
CA MET A 220 22.19 3.06 -7.27
C MET A 220 22.55 4.56 -7.31
N LYS A 221 23.09 5.05 -8.44
CA LYS A 221 23.51 6.45 -8.61
C LYS A 221 22.39 7.35 -9.13
N ASN A 222 21.62 6.87 -10.10
CA ASN A 222 20.74 7.70 -10.92
C ASN A 222 19.26 7.54 -10.56
N GLN A 223 18.84 6.35 -10.10
CA GLN A 223 17.45 5.99 -9.80
C GLN A 223 17.40 5.09 -8.55
N PRO A 224 17.82 5.62 -7.38
CA PRO A 224 18.03 4.79 -6.21
C PRO A 224 16.72 4.24 -5.62
N ASP A 225 15.60 4.93 -5.83
CA ASP A 225 14.25 4.48 -5.49
C ASP A 225 13.85 3.24 -6.31
N GLU A 226 14.12 3.21 -7.62
CA GLU A 226 13.89 2.02 -8.45
C GLU A 226 14.72 0.82 -8.00
N LEU A 227 15.96 1.04 -7.58
CA LEU A 227 16.79 -0.03 -7.01
C LEU A 227 16.14 -0.64 -5.76
N ILE A 228 15.61 0.20 -4.87
CA ILE A 228 14.88 -0.29 -3.68
C ILE A 228 13.60 -1.02 -4.07
N ARG A 229 12.85 -0.54 -5.06
CA ARG A 229 11.66 -1.23 -5.55
C ARG A 229 11.97 -2.63 -6.08
N ILE A 230 13.03 -2.76 -6.90
CA ILE A 230 13.49 -4.06 -7.39
C ILE A 230 13.86 -4.98 -6.22
N ALA A 231 14.68 -4.48 -5.29
CA ALA A 231 15.14 -5.25 -4.14
C ALA A 231 13.98 -5.69 -3.24
N MET A 232 13.05 -4.79 -2.91
CA MET A 232 11.91 -5.11 -2.05
C MET A 232 10.90 -6.03 -2.73
N ARG A 233 10.61 -5.85 -4.04
CA ARG A 233 9.75 -6.81 -4.79
C ARG A 233 10.35 -8.22 -4.80
N SER A 234 11.68 -8.30 -4.96
CA SER A 234 12.43 -9.55 -4.86
C SER A 234 12.36 -10.20 -3.47
N LEU A 235 12.14 -9.38 -2.44
CA LEU A 235 12.00 -9.81 -1.05
C LEU A 235 10.52 -9.82 -0.60
N GLU A 236 9.59 -10.07 -1.54
CA GLU A 236 8.16 -10.25 -1.27
C GLU A 236 7.45 -9.01 -0.71
N GLY A 237 7.98 -7.81 -1.02
CA GLY A 237 7.35 -6.52 -0.72
C GLY A 237 7.48 -6.04 0.72
N LYS A 238 7.81 -6.93 1.68
CA LYS A 238 8.00 -6.59 3.08
C LYS A 238 9.26 -7.21 3.67
N VAL A 239 10.15 -6.38 4.19
CA VAL A 239 11.47 -6.82 4.66
C VAL A 239 12.00 -5.93 5.78
N ASP A 240 12.76 -6.50 6.71
CA ASP A 240 13.50 -5.69 7.67
C ASP A 240 14.71 -5.00 7.03
N LEU A 241 15.04 -3.79 7.51
CA LEU A 241 16.16 -3.00 7.01
C LEU A 241 17.49 -3.77 6.99
N ARG A 242 17.75 -4.62 8.00
CA ARG A 242 18.97 -5.45 8.05
C ARG A 242 19.07 -6.43 6.88
N ARG A 243 17.96 -7.04 6.47
CA ARG A 243 17.95 -8.00 5.35
C ARG A 243 18.15 -7.26 4.03
N LEU A 244 17.42 -6.17 3.80
CA LEU A 244 17.62 -5.32 2.62
C LEU A 244 19.07 -4.82 2.51
N LYS A 245 19.65 -4.39 3.63
CA LYS A 245 21.04 -3.97 3.72
C LYS A 245 22.02 -5.10 3.35
N GLY A 246 21.75 -6.32 3.81
CA GLY A 246 22.56 -7.50 3.49
C GLY A 246 22.55 -7.84 2.01
N GLU A 247 21.41 -7.65 1.34
CA GLU A 247 21.27 -7.92 -0.10
C GLU A 247 21.95 -6.86 -0.97
N LEU A 248 22.04 -5.60 -0.53
CA LEU A 248 22.55 -4.52 -1.38
C LEU A 248 24.02 -4.16 -1.12
N ILE A 249 24.48 -4.27 0.13
CA ILE A 249 25.86 -3.87 0.46
C ILE A 249 26.87 -4.87 -0.09
N GLY A 250 27.94 -4.35 -0.68
CA GLY A 250 29.07 -5.14 -1.20
C GLY A 250 29.00 -5.22 -2.72
N ASP A 251 27.95 -5.82 -3.24
CA ASP A 251 27.78 -6.02 -4.69
C ASP A 251 27.37 -4.73 -5.41
N VAL A 252 26.36 -4.04 -4.87
CA VAL A 252 25.71 -2.89 -5.53
C VAL A 252 26.04 -1.58 -4.82
N VAL A 253 25.83 -1.53 -3.50
CA VAL A 253 26.05 -0.33 -2.68
C VAL A 253 27.34 -0.48 -1.88
N PRO A 254 28.33 0.42 -2.02
CA PRO A 254 29.52 0.40 -1.18
C PRO A 254 29.15 0.59 0.30
N LYS A 255 29.72 -0.24 1.18
CA LYS A 255 29.43 -0.22 2.63
C LYS A 255 29.59 1.17 3.27
N THR A 256 30.56 1.96 2.80
CA THR A 256 30.85 3.31 3.29
C THR A 256 29.79 4.34 2.89
N LYS A 257 29.06 4.13 1.79
CA LYS A 257 28.05 5.05 1.27
C LYS A 257 26.63 4.75 1.77
N TRP A 258 26.40 3.56 2.34
CA TRP A 258 25.06 3.10 2.71
C TRP A 258 24.27 4.10 3.56
N ALA A 259 24.88 4.66 4.61
CA ALA A 259 24.13 5.48 5.57
C ALA A 259 23.57 6.77 4.93
N SER A 260 24.39 7.50 4.17
CA SER A 260 23.94 8.72 3.47
C SER A 260 22.96 8.37 2.35
N TRP A 261 23.32 7.39 1.52
CA TRP A 261 22.50 6.95 0.40
C TRP A 261 21.11 6.47 0.83
N TRP A 262 21.03 5.63 1.87
CA TRP A 262 19.75 5.13 2.36
C TRP A 262 18.85 6.25 2.89
N ASN A 263 19.41 7.25 3.58
CA ASN A 263 18.62 8.36 4.11
C ASN A 263 18.02 9.21 2.98
N GLU A 264 18.78 9.49 1.92
CA GLU A 264 18.32 10.21 0.73
C GLU A 264 17.24 9.40 -0.01
N THR A 265 17.50 8.13 -0.32
CA THR A 265 16.56 7.25 -1.03
C THR A 265 15.28 7.02 -0.26
N LYS A 266 15.38 6.83 1.06
CA LYS A 266 14.21 6.69 1.94
C LYS A 266 13.33 7.94 1.87
N ALA A 267 13.91 9.14 1.93
CA ALA A 267 13.14 10.37 1.87
C ALA A 267 12.35 10.49 0.57
N ILE A 268 12.93 10.07 -0.57
CA ILE A 268 12.25 10.01 -1.87
C ILE A 268 11.03 9.06 -1.81
N LEU A 269 11.22 7.84 -1.32
CA LEU A 269 10.14 6.84 -1.29
C LEU A 269 9.02 7.19 -0.30
N VAL A 270 9.37 7.77 0.85
CA VAL A 270 8.40 8.27 1.83
C VAL A 270 7.63 9.46 1.27
N GLY A 271 8.31 10.40 0.61
CA GLY A 271 7.66 11.54 -0.04
C GLY A 271 6.70 11.12 -1.16
N LYS A 272 6.98 10.01 -1.85
CA LYS A 272 6.07 9.40 -2.83
C LYS A 272 4.93 8.59 -2.20
N GLY A 273 4.90 8.40 -0.87
CA GLY A 273 3.90 7.54 -0.21
C GLY A 273 4.07 6.04 -0.49
N GLU A 274 5.20 5.62 -1.07
CA GLU A 274 5.43 4.24 -1.54
C GLU A 274 6.05 3.33 -0.49
N LEU A 275 6.60 3.87 0.60
CA LEU A 275 7.32 3.11 1.61
C LEU A 275 6.75 3.34 3.02
N ARG A 276 6.17 2.28 3.59
CA ARG A 276 5.77 2.25 5.00
C ARG A 276 6.90 1.69 5.85
N MET A 277 7.17 2.33 6.98
CA MET A 277 8.23 1.93 7.91
C MET A 277 7.71 1.69 9.32
N GLY A 278 8.18 0.60 9.93
CA GLY A 278 8.00 0.32 11.35
C GLY A 278 8.89 1.21 12.24
N LYS A 279 8.76 1.04 13.56
CA LYS A 279 9.55 1.77 14.57
C LYS A 279 10.82 0.99 14.96
N GLY A 280 11.83 1.69 15.48
CA GLY A 280 13.04 1.10 16.07
C GLY A 280 14.28 1.08 15.16
N ASN A 281 15.36 0.44 15.64
CA ASN A 281 16.68 0.44 14.97
C ASN A 281 16.80 -0.51 13.77
N ASN A 282 15.89 -1.49 13.66
CA ASN A 282 15.76 -2.38 12.52
C ASN A 282 14.29 -2.40 12.08
N PRO A 283 13.79 -1.30 11.50
CA PRO A 283 12.38 -1.18 11.17
C PRO A 283 12.00 -2.16 10.05
N SER A 284 10.77 -2.68 10.12
CA SER A 284 10.15 -3.36 8.99
C SER A 284 9.86 -2.34 7.89
N LEU A 285 10.22 -2.65 6.66
CA LEU A 285 9.97 -1.85 5.47
C LEU A 285 8.90 -2.58 4.65
N GLU A 286 7.87 -1.86 4.21
CA GLU A 286 6.82 -2.40 3.35
C GLU A 286 6.67 -1.47 2.15
N LEU A 287 6.88 -2.03 0.96
CA LEU A 287 6.66 -1.33 -0.30
C LEU A 287 5.18 -1.41 -0.64
N LEU A 288 4.55 -0.25 -0.77
CA LEU A 288 3.13 -0.14 -1.04
C LEU A 288 2.90 -0.10 -2.55
N LEU A 289 2.08 -1.02 -3.04
CA LEU A 289 1.70 -1.09 -4.45
C LEU A 289 0.82 0.10 -4.87
N ILE A 290 0.05 0.62 -3.93
CA ILE A 290 -0.71 1.86 -4.05
C ILE A 290 -0.04 2.84 -3.10
N PRO A 291 0.52 3.96 -3.60
CA PRO A 291 1.01 5.03 -2.76
C PRO A 291 -0.04 5.42 -1.72
N THR A 292 0.29 5.32 -0.44
CA THR A 292 -0.59 5.85 0.61
C THR A 292 -0.39 7.36 0.59
N SER A 293 -1.47 8.10 0.31
CA SER A 293 -1.46 9.55 0.46
C SER A 293 -1.23 9.92 1.92
N LEU A 294 -0.74 11.14 2.17
CA LEU A 294 -0.64 11.70 3.52
C LEU A 294 -1.99 11.55 4.25
N GLU A 295 -3.08 11.85 3.55
CA GLU A 295 -4.43 11.80 4.08
C GLU A 295 -4.91 10.38 4.38
N ASP A 296 -4.50 9.37 3.65
CA ASP A 296 -4.83 7.96 3.97
C ASP A 296 -4.09 7.48 5.23
N GLU A 297 -2.84 7.92 5.42
CA GLU A 297 -2.10 7.66 6.65
C GLU A 297 -2.79 8.32 7.84
N TYR A 298 -3.12 9.61 7.70
CA TYR A 298 -3.78 10.37 8.77
C TYR A 298 -5.21 9.91 9.02
N ARG A 299 -5.96 9.46 8.00
CA ARG A 299 -7.28 8.81 8.16
C ARG A 299 -7.19 7.59 9.07
N THR A 300 -6.14 6.78 8.90
CA THR A 300 -5.90 5.63 9.78
C THR A 300 -5.57 6.06 11.21
N LYS A 301 -4.76 7.12 11.38
CA LYS A 301 -4.44 7.68 12.71
C LYS A 301 -5.67 8.25 13.40
N PHE A 302 -6.53 8.99 12.68
CA PHE A 302 -7.78 9.52 13.20
C PHE A 302 -8.76 8.42 13.59
N ALA A 303 -8.91 7.37 12.77
CA ALA A 303 -9.75 6.22 13.10
C ALA A 303 -9.29 5.45 14.35
N ALA A 304 -8.00 5.52 14.68
CA ALA A 304 -7.44 4.93 15.90
C ALA A 304 -7.55 5.84 17.14
N CYS A 305 -8.04 7.08 17.00
CA CYS A 305 -8.28 7.97 18.14
C CYS A 305 -9.58 7.55 18.84
N HIS A 306 -9.53 7.45 20.16
CA HIS A 306 -10.69 7.10 20.99
C HIS A 306 -11.10 8.24 21.93
N THR A 307 -10.27 9.28 22.02
CA THR A 307 -10.53 10.47 22.85
C THR A 307 -10.35 11.77 22.06
N PRO A 308 -11.08 12.84 22.43
CA PRO A 308 -10.87 14.18 21.85
C PRO A 308 -9.43 14.68 21.94
N VAL A 309 -8.73 14.40 23.04
CA VAL A 309 -7.33 14.81 23.25
C VAL A 309 -6.38 14.14 22.26
N GLU A 310 -6.53 12.83 22.02
CA GLU A 310 -5.75 12.12 20.99
C GLU A 310 -6.00 12.72 19.60
N MET A 311 -7.26 13.05 19.31
CA MET A 311 -7.65 13.63 18.03
C MET A 311 -7.06 15.01 17.80
N VAL A 312 -7.03 15.88 18.82
CA VAL A 312 -6.31 17.18 18.79
C VAL A 312 -4.84 16.96 18.47
N ALA A 313 -4.18 16.02 19.17
CA ALA A 313 -2.76 15.76 18.98
C ALA A 313 -2.44 15.24 17.56
N VAL A 314 -3.32 14.44 16.96
CA VAL A 314 -3.18 13.98 15.56
C VAL A 314 -3.47 15.12 14.59
N MET A 315 -4.49 15.93 14.84
CA MET A 315 -4.85 17.08 14.01
C MET A 315 -3.72 18.11 13.96
N HIS A 316 -3.18 18.53 15.11
CA HIS A 316 -2.07 19.48 15.17
C HIS A 316 -0.81 18.96 14.47
N LYS A 317 -0.59 17.64 14.43
CA LYS A 317 0.49 17.05 13.63
C LYS A 317 0.20 17.19 12.15
N TYR A 318 -1.01 16.82 11.71
CA TYR A 318 -1.41 16.95 10.31
C TYR A 318 -1.33 18.40 9.78
N LEU A 319 -1.75 19.38 10.59
CA LEU A 319 -1.70 20.80 10.20
C LEU A 319 -0.26 21.31 9.97
N LYS A 320 0.75 20.67 10.56
CA LYS A 320 2.17 21.00 10.37
C LYS A 320 2.80 20.35 9.14
N GLU A 321 2.15 19.33 8.56
CA GLU A 321 2.61 18.68 7.34
C GLU A 321 2.19 19.50 6.11
N ASP A 322 3.04 19.51 5.08
CA ASP A 322 2.70 20.08 3.79
C ASP A 322 1.76 19.11 3.06
N SER A 323 0.58 19.57 2.66
CA SER A 323 -0.47 18.74 2.05
C SER A 323 -0.78 19.29 0.67
N ASP A 324 -0.58 18.45 -0.35
CA ASP A 324 -0.91 18.74 -1.75
C ASP A 324 -2.38 18.40 -2.08
N LEU A 325 -3.22 18.06 -1.08
CA LEU A 325 -4.60 17.67 -1.32
C LEU A 325 -5.42 18.89 -1.79
N GLU A 326 -5.95 18.82 -3.02
CA GLU A 326 -6.80 19.87 -3.60
C GLU A 326 -7.97 20.24 -2.66
N ASP A 327 -8.61 19.21 -2.08
CA ASP A 327 -9.76 19.31 -1.17
C ASP A 327 -9.39 19.11 0.32
N ARG A 328 -8.24 19.65 0.75
CA ARG A 328 -7.78 19.59 2.15
C ARG A 328 -8.85 20.04 3.16
N SER A 329 -9.64 21.07 2.81
CA SER A 329 -10.71 21.58 3.67
C SER A 329 -11.84 20.58 3.90
N GLU A 330 -12.21 19.78 2.89
CA GLU A 330 -13.23 18.73 3.04
C GLU A 330 -12.72 17.61 3.96
N PHE A 331 -11.46 17.20 3.78
CA PHE A 331 -10.84 16.21 4.65
C PHE A 331 -10.85 16.64 6.12
N LEU A 332 -10.37 17.87 6.39
CA LEU A 332 -10.35 18.47 7.74
C LEU A 332 -11.76 18.59 8.32
N SER A 333 -12.74 19.06 7.53
CA SER A 333 -14.14 19.19 7.94
C SER A 333 -14.71 17.83 8.37
N LYS A 334 -14.44 16.77 7.60
CA LYS A 334 -14.88 15.42 7.91
C LYS A 334 -14.28 14.89 9.22
N GLN A 335 -13.00 15.16 9.47
CA GLN A 335 -12.36 14.77 10.72
C GLN A 335 -12.96 15.55 11.90
N LEU A 336 -13.10 16.87 11.79
CA LEU A 336 -13.74 17.69 12.83
C LEU A 336 -15.18 17.24 13.13
N GLN A 337 -15.96 16.88 12.10
CA GLN A 337 -17.30 16.35 12.31
C GLN A 337 -17.28 15.06 13.14
N GLY A 338 -16.34 14.14 12.85
CA GLY A 338 -16.15 12.93 13.65
C GLY A 338 -15.81 13.23 15.12
N LEU A 339 -15.02 14.28 15.39
CA LEU A 339 -14.78 14.76 16.75
C LEU A 339 -16.07 15.27 17.40
N PHE A 340 -16.86 16.08 16.69
CA PHE A 340 -18.10 16.64 17.22
C PHE A 340 -19.13 15.56 17.53
N ASP A 341 -19.23 14.53 16.70
CA ASP A 341 -20.09 13.38 16.92
C ASP A 341 -19.64 12.60 18.18
N LEU A 342 -18.32 12.39 18.34
CA LEU A 342 -17.75 11.76 19.54
C LEU A 342 -18.09 12.55 20.81
N ILE A 343 -17.90 13.87 20.81
CA ILE A 343 -18.23 14.75 21.95
C ILE A 343 -19.73 14.74 22.24
N SER A 344 -20.57 14.78 21.19
CA SER A 344 -22.02 14.83 21.34
C SER A 344 -22.60 13.50 21.84
N SER A 345 -21.89 12.39 21.65
CA SER A 345 -22.29 11.07 22.13
C SER A 345 -22.03 10.84 23.63
N ARG A 346 -21.37 11.78 24.33
CA ARG A 346 -21.03 11.63 25.75
C ARG A 346 -22.25 11.72 26.65
N ASP A 347 -22.38 10.76 27.57
CA ASP A 347 -23.37 10.76 28.64
C ASP A 347 -22.70 10.33 29.98
N PRO A 348 -22.57 11.23 30.98
CA PRO A 348 -22.97 12.63 30.94
C PRO A 348 -22.06 13.48 30.04
N ILE A 349 -22.57 14.65 29.65
CA ILE A 349 -21.82 15.65 28.87
C ILE A 349 -20.54 16.07 29.61
N VAL A 350 -19.45 16.22 28.85
CA VAL A 350 -18.15 16.70 29.34
C VAL A 350 -17.89 18.09 28.79
N GLU A 351 -17.96 19.12 29.63
CA GLU A 351 -17.90 20.53 29.21
C GLU A 351 -16.53 20.92 28.63
N GLY A 352 -15.43 20.40 29.21
CA GLY A 352 -14.09 20.62 28.68
C GLY A 352 -13.91 20.08 27.26
N GLU A 353 -14.50 18.92 26.93
CA GLU A 353 -14.41 18.35 25.59
C GLU A 353 -15.13 19.23 24.54
N LYS A 354 -16.22 19.92 24.91
CA LYS A 354 -16.89 20.88 24.03
C LYS A 354 -16.01 22.10 23.73
N ILE A 355 -15.37 22.67 24.75
CA ILE A 355 -14.43 23.78 24.57
C ILE A 355 -13.25 23.35 23.70
N LEU A 356 -12.71 22.15 23.93
CA LEU A 356 -11.65 21.57 23.12
C LEU A 356 -12.07 21.45 21.65
N GLY A 357 -13.29 20.99 21.37
CA GLY A 357 -13.83 20.93 20.00
C GLY A 357 -13.89 22.30 19.34
N LYS A 358 -14.32 23.34 20.08
CA LYS A 358 -14.37 24.72 19.59
C LYS A 358 -12.99 25.30 19.32
N PHE A 359 -12.04 25.12 20.24
CA PHE A 359 -10.66 25.59 20.04
C PHE A 359 -9.97 24.87 18.88
N LEU A 360 -10.17 23.56 18.73
CA LEU A 360 -9.61 22.84 17.57
C LEU A 360 -10.20 23.32 16.25
N LEU A 361 -11.50 23.65 16.20
CA LEU A 361 -12.10 24.25 15.01
C LEU A 361 -11.47 25.60 14.68
N ASP A 362 -11.19 26.42 15.69
CA ASP A 362 -10.54 27.72 15.50
C ASP A 362 -9.10 27.54 14.97
N ASP A 363 -8.32 26.61 15.53
CA ASP A 363 -6.95 26.30 15.07
C ASP A 363 -6.93 25.76 13.64
N VAL A 364 -7.89 24.90 13.29
CA VAL A 364 -8.03 24.38 11.91
C VAL A 364 -8.37 25.49 10.93
N ARG A 365 -9.23 26.45 11.31
CA ARG A 365 -9.59 27.60 10.47
C ARG A 365 -8.45 28.58 10.28
N GLU A 366 -7.61 28.74 11.29
CA GLU A 366 -6.39 29.54 11.18
C GLU A 366 -5.42 28.92 10.15
N ALA A 367 -5.36 27.59 10.10
CA ALA A 367 -4.51 26.87 9.15
C ALA A 367 -5.14 26.68 7.75
N GLU A 368 -6.47 26.62 7.66
CA GLU A 368 -7.22 26.41 6.41
C GLU A 368 -8.56 27.18 6.46
N GLU A 369 -8.55 28.40 5.92
CA GLU A 369 -9.70 29.31 5.93
C GLU A 369 -10.92 28.76 5.16
N ARG A 370 -10.72 27.82 4.22
CA ARG A 370 -11.79 27.20 3.42
C ARG A 370 -12.67 26.21 4.23
N VAL A 371 -12.38 25.96 5.51
CA VAL A 371 -13.18 25.08 6.36
C VAL A 371 -14.47 25.78 6.84
N GLU A 372 -15.57 25.45 6.18
CA GLU A 372 -16.92 25.98 6.45
C GLU A 372 -17.74 25.07 7.40
N LEU A 373 -17.22 24.81 8.61
CA LEU A 373 -17.92 23.97 9.60
C LEU A 373 -18.42 24.79 10.80
N GLU A 374 -19.69 24.64 11.17
CA GLU A 374 -20.26 25.32 12.34
C GLU A 374 -20.20 24.45 13.60
N TYR A 375 -19.82 25.07 14.73
CA TYR A 375 -19.89 24.45 16.05
C TYR A 375 -20.38 25.50 17.05
N PRO A 376 -21.71 25.64 17.22
CA PRO A 376 -22.29 26.70 18.04
C PRO A 376 -22.01 26.43 19.52
N LEU A 377 -21.03 27.13 20.08
CA LEU A 377 -20.69 27.11 21.50
C LEU A 377 -20.29 28.52 21.94
N ASP A 378 -21.01 29.05 22.91
CA ASP A 378 -20.64 30.28 23.61
C ASP A 378 -19.81 29.91 24.85
N ILE A 379 -18.49 30.02 24.71
CA ILE A 379 -17.55 29.67 25.79
C ILE A 379 -17.71 30.64 26.96
N GLU A 380 -17.85 31.94 26.69
CA GLU A 380 -17.98 32.98 27.73
C GLU A 380 -19.21 32.76 28.59
N ALA A 381 -20.37 32.49 27.97
CA ALA A 381 -21.59 32.14 28.69
C ALA A 381 -21.44 30.85 29.52
N MET A 382 -20.70 29.86 29.00
CA MET A 382 -20.52 28.58 29.68
C MET A 382 -19.61 28.69 30.92
N VAL A 383 -18.56 29.51 30.86
CA VAL A 383 -17.62 29.70 31.99
C VAL A 383 -18.03 30.81 32.96
N ALA A 384 -19.21 31.39 32.78
CA ALA A 384 -19.82 32.29 33.76
C ALA A 384 -20.13 31.59 35.10
N ASP A 385 -20.29 30.27 35.10
CA ASP A 385 -20.40 29.44 36.31
C ASP A 385 -19.01 28.94 36.77
N ASP A 386 -18.63 29.23 38.01
CA ASP A 386 -17.34 28.84 38.59
C ASP A 386 -17.09 27.34 38.57
N ALA A 387 -18.11 26.53 38.89
CA ALA A 387 -17.98 25.09 38.97
C ALA A 387 -17.80 24.48 37.58
N VAL A 388 -18.47 25.04 36.56
CA VAL A 388 -18.30 24.66 35.16
C VAL A 388 -16.92 25.07 34.65
N ALA A 389 -16.50 26.32 34.90
CA ALA A 389 -15.18 26.83 34.48
C ALA A 389 -14.03 25.98 35.01
N LEU A 390 -14.01 25.72 36.32
CA LEU A 390 -12.96 24.91 36.96
C LEU A 390 -12.97 23.45 36.51
N ARG A 391 -14.15 22.89 36.24
CA ARG A 391 -14.27 21.52 35.74
C ARG A 391 -13.78 21.41 34.30
N ALA A 392 -14.17 22.36 33.45
CA ALA A 392 -13.75 22.41 32.06
C ALA A 392 -12.22 22.51 31.94
N LEU A 393 -11.58 23.38 32.74
CA LEU A 393 -10.12 23.51 32.79
C LEU A 393 -9.43 22.16 33.01
N VAL A 394 -9.83 21.41 34.04
CA VAL A 394 -9.24 20.10 34.36
C VAL A 394 -9.53 19.03 33.30
N GLN A 395 -10.66 19.16 32.59
CA GLN A 395 -11.07 18.20 31.57
C GLN A 395 -10.37 18.40 30.22
N LEU A 396 -9.82 19.59 29.94
CA LEU A 396 -9.17 19.89 28.65
C LEU A 396 -7.96 19.00 28.39
N LYS A 397 -7.06 18.83 29.37
CA LYS A 397 -5.86 17.98 29.29
C LYS A 397 -5.00 18.26 28.04
N VAL A 398 -5.04 19.50 27.57
CA VAL A 398 -4.25 20.05 26.47
C VAL A 398 -3.75 21.39 26.97
N SER A 399 -2.47 21.48 27.31
CA SER A 399 -1.89 22.59 28.07
C SER A 399 -2.12 23.95 27.39
N ASP A 400 -1.98 24.02 26.07
CA ASP A 400 -2.23 25.25 25.30
C ASP A 400 -3.70 25.68 25.37
N TYR A 401 -4.63 24.72 25.42
CA TYR A 401 -6.06 25.01 25.52
C TYR A 401 -6.48 25.38 26.94
N GLU A 402 -5.82 24.83 27.97
CA GLU A 402 -6.02 25.24 29.36
C GLU A 402 -5.65 26.71 29.55
N ILE A 403 -4.50 27.13 29.00
CA ILE A 403 -4.05 28.52 29.00
C ILE A 403 -5.04 29.39 28.22
N ARG A 404 -5.44 28.98 27.01
CA ARG A 404 -6.41 29.71 26.20
C ARG A 404 -7.75 29.91 26.93
N LEU A 405 -8.25 28.90 27.65
CA LEU A 405 -9.47 29.03 28.44
C LEU A 405 -9.30 29.96 29.64
N LEU A 406 -8.14 29.93 30.31
CA LEU A 406 -7.82 30.89 31.37
C LEU A 406 -7.84 32.33 30.84
N GLU A 407 -7.32 32.57 29.63
CA GLU A 407 -7.37 33.89 28.98
C GLU A 407 -8.81 34.31 28.67
N VAL A 408 -9.65 33.42 28.15
CA VAL A 408 -11.09 33.71 27.97
C VAL A 408 -11.76 34.10 29.30
N ILE A 409 -11.46 33.38 30.39
CA ILE A 409 -12.00 33.70 31.73
C ILE A 409 -11.54 35.08 32.20
N ARG A 410 -10.26 35.41 32.01
CA ARG A 410 -9.68 36.71 32.37
C ARG A 410 -10.35 37.86 31.65
N ASP A 411 -10.59 37.68 30.35
CA ASP A 411 -11.07 38.76 29.50
C ASP A 411 -12.60 38.95 29.61
N SER A 412 -13.34 37.90 29.96
CA SER A 412 -14.81 37.92 30.08
C SER A 412 -15.34 38.18 31.49
N ARG A 413 -14.55 37.93 32.55
CA ARG A 413 -15.02 38.00 33.95
C ARG A 413 -14.28 39.03 34.78
N LYS A 414 -15.00 39.72 35.67
CA LYS A 414 -14.41 40.70 36.61
C LYS A 414 -13.71 40.05 37.80
N ASP A 415 -14.16 38.85 38.19
CA ASP A 415 -13.70 38.07 39.32
C ASP A 415 -12.69 36.97 38.91
N TRP A 416 -12.08 37.11 37.73
CA TRP A 416 -11.16 36.13 37.16
C TRP A 416 -10.01 35.72 38.11
N ALA A 417 -9.49 36.67 38.89
CA ALA A 417 -8.39 36.42 39.82
C ALA A 417 -8.77 35.40 40.90
N ASP A 418 -10.03 35.43 41.37
CA ASP A 418 -10.52 34.47 42.37
C ASP A 418 -10.67 33.06 41.77
N ILE A 419 -11.04 32.99 40.48
CA ILE A 419 -11.16 31.72 39.74
C ILE A 419 -9.77 31.12 39.50
N TYR A 420 -8.78 31.94 39.16
CA TYR A 420 -7.39 31.51 39.00
C TYR A 420 -6.83 30.91 40.28
N CYS A 421 -7.09 31.54 41.43
CA CYS A 421 -6.75 30.98 42.74
C CYS A 421 -7.43 29.62 43.00
N LYS A 422 -8.71 29.48 42.65
CA LYS A 422 -9.41 28.19 42.75
C LYS A 422 -8.86 27.15 41.77
N ALA A 423 -8.37 27.57 40.60
CA ALA A 423 -7.76 26.69 39.60
C ALA A 423 -6.38 26.17 40.04
N MET A 424 -5.60 26.95 40.79
CA MET A 424 -4.33 26.50 41.40
C MET A 424 -4.53 25.33 42.38
N LEU A 425 -5.72 25.19 42.96
CA LEU A 425 -6.11 24.05 43.81
C LEU A 425 -6.53 22.81 43.01
N LYS A 426 -6.43 22.84 41.68
CA LYS A 426 -6.76 21.74 40.77
C LYS A 426 -5.49 21.15 40.15
N ASP A 427 -5.64 19.96 39.58
CA ASP A 427 -4.58 19.26 38.85
C ASP A 427 -4.37 19.89 37.47
N LEU A 428 -3.61 20.99 37.43
CA LEU A 428 -3.31 21.80 36.24
C LEU A 428 -1.81 22.22 36.21
N PRO A 429 -0.87 21.26 36.28
CA PRO A 429 0.54 21.57 36.50
C PRO A 429 1.15 22.47 35.43
N ASP A 430 0.72 22.32 34.17
CA ASP A 430 1.26 23.10 33.05
C ASP A 430 0.72 24.56 33.03
N ALA A 431 -0.44 24.81 33.63
CA ALA A 431 -1.06 26.12 33.66
C ALA A 431 -0.64 26.98 34.87
N TRP A 432 -0.04 26.39 35.91
CA TRP A 432 0.33 27.10 37.14
C TRP A 432 1.28 28.27 36.90
N GLY A 433 2.28 28.10 36.03
CA GLY A 433 3.22 29.17 35.69
C GLY A 433 2.52 30.37 35.02
N HIS A 434 1.55 30.10 34.15
CA HIS A 434 0.74 31.15 33.53
C HIS A 434 -0.16 31.85 34.56
N ILE A 435 -0.83 31.08 35.42
CA ILE A 435 -1.71 31.63 36.48
C ILE A 435 -0.93 32.56 37.41
N GLU A 436 0.25 32.13 37.87
CA GLU A 436 1.11 32.94 38.74
C GLU A 436 1.49 34.26 38.05
N ASP A 437 2.01 34.19 36.82
CA ASP A 437 2.44 35.38 36.07
C ASP A 437 1.30 36.39 35.87
N GLN A 438 0.09 35.93 35.55
CA GLN A 438 -1.07 36.81 35.36
C GLN A 438 -1.53 37.48 36.67
N LEU A 439 -1.55 36.74 37.79
CA LEU A 439 -1.90 37.31 39.10
C LEU A 439 -0.90 38.37 39.55
N ARG A 440 0.40 38.13 39.34
CA ARG A 440 1.46 39.11 39.62
C ARG A 440 1.33 40.36 38.74
N LYS A 441 1.06 40.20 37.44
CA LYS A 441 0.85 41.33 36.52
C LYS A 441 -0.34 42.20 36.92
N ALA A 442 -1.37 41.61 37.51
CA ALA A 442 -2.53 42.33 38.03
C ALA A 442 -2.33 42.95 39.42
N SER A 443 -1.15 42.79 40.04
CA SER A 443 -0.89 43.19 41.44
C SER A 443 -1.82 42.50 42.45
N GLU A 444 -2.22 41.27 42.16
CA GLU A 444 -3.07 40.41 43.01
C GLU A 444 -2.22 39.38 43.79
N ASP A 445 -0.93 39.69 44.05
CA ASP A 445 0.04 38.80 44.70
C ASP A 445 -0.45 38.26 46.05
N ASP A 446 -1.21 39.05 46.79
CA ASP A 446 -1.77 38.68 48.09
C ASP A 446 -2.66 37.43 48.01
N LYS A 447 -3.30 37.20 46.85
CA LYS A 447 -4.16 36.04 46.61
C LYS A 447 -3.39 34.76 46.32
N LEU A 448 -2.11 34.84 45.93
CA LEU A 448 -1.24 33.66 45.79
C LEU A 448 -0.93 33.03 47.16
N PHE A 449 -0.83 33.86 48.21
CA PHE A 449 -0.53 33.42 49.57
C PHE A 449 -1.76 33.02 50.39
N ALA A 450 -2.95 33.40 49.94
CA ALA A 450 -4.22 33.06 50.59
C ALA A 450 -4.69 31.61 50.30
N VAL A 451 -4.02 30.91 49.39
CA VAL A 451 -4.40 29.58 48.86
C VAL A 451 -3.59 28.44 49.53
N CYS A 452 -2.64 28.77 50.42
CA CYS A 452 -1.86 27.79 51.22
C CYS A 452 -2.59 27.30 52.47
#